data_AF-A0A959DGW2-F1
#
_entry.id   AF-A0A959DGW2-F1
#
_cell.length_a   1.000
_cell.length_b   1.000
_cell.length_c   1.000
_cell.angle_alpha   90.00
_cell.angle_beta   90.00
_cell.angle_gamma   90.00
#
_symmetry.space_group_name_H-M   'P 1'
#
loop_
_entity.id
_entity.type
_entity.pdbx_description
1 polymer ?
#
loop_
_entity_poly.entity_id
_entity_poly.type
_entity_poly.pdbx_seq_one_letter_code
_entity_poly.pdbx_strand_id
1 'polypeptide(L)'
;MKKLLFLAALLGCSILLQAQSPADEAAMQAFARNFMNAYNQQDHEAIRKMYLDDAVRIDQDGKEIKGADNIAAYFADQFRQNNATVFIRQLSVGWSDREYTWVAKGTYEVNGKTHVYDIPIHVTGGYANAMIKEDGEWKIAKSMLFPLEHADPKVAANIKMYTETWDRIVNEGRLDFFNAEHFTEDVIMHAEPENVVGIEGMAAFYNNFLTGFSDIEFTINNVFGEGDQLVKHWTFKGTHTGDFFGIPPTGNRVSLDGSTITRMSADGRIAEERDFMDNMALLAQLGVVSAPGNVAVVDGLYQSFAKGDVPAVLAVMDANIVWNEAESFPYADQNPYIGPEAVLNGVFARIGAEWEYWNLTDIQLHDMSNNQVLAALRYKAKHKTTGKTIDSQTAHLWTLKDGKIVAFQQFTDTKQAAEAVR
;
A
#
# COMPACT_ATOMS: atom_id res chain seq x y z
N MET A 1 -3.43 14.40 -95.70
CA MET A 1 -4.90 14.39 -95.49
C MET A 1 -5.19 14.21 -94.01
N LYS A 2 -5.87 15.20 -93.38
CA LYS A 2 -6.71 15.19 -92.14
C LYS A 2 -6.12 14.55 -90.85
N LYS A 3 -5.71 15.37 -89.86
CA LYS A 3 -6.47 15.80 -88.63
C LYS A 3 -6.86 14.59 -87.73
N LEU A 4 -6.43 14.50 -86.46
CA LEU A 4 -7.05 15.22 -85.33
C LEU A 4 -6.18 15.16 -84.04
N LEU A 5 -6.26 16.23 -83.24
CA LEU A 5 -5.72 16.39 -81.87
C LEU A 5 -6.35 15.40 -80.86
N PHE A 6 -5.63 15.06 -79.79
CA PHE A 6 -6.10 15.29 -78.42
C PHE A 6 -4.94 15.50 -77.44
N LEU A 7 -4.87 16.71 -76.91
CA LEU A 7 -4.12 17.11 -75.73
C LEU A 7 -5.05 16.89 -74.53
N ALA A 8 -4.63 16.15 -73.51
CA ALA A 8 -5.24 16.18 -72.19
C ALA A 8 -4.11 16.10 -71.14
N ALA A 9 -3.84 17.24 -70.52
CA ALA A 9 -3.03 17.36 -69.32
C ALA A 9 -3.93 17.24 -68.08
N LEU A 10 -3.25 17.05 -66.93
CA LEU A 10 -3.67 17.24 -65.54
C LEU A 10 -4.04 16.01 -64.70
N LEU A 11 -3.17 15.83 -63.69
CA LEU A 11 -3.40 15.40 -62.30
C LEU A 11 -4.05 14.04 -62.02
N GLY A 12 -3.35 13.23 -61.22
CA GLY A 12 -3.97 12.11 -60.51
C GLY A 12 -2.99 11.35 -59.62
N CYS A 13 -2.87 11.79 -58.36
CA CYS A 13 -2.41 11.01 -57.21
C CYS A 13 -0.93 10.59 -57.15
N SER A 14 -0.06 11.55 -56.88
CA SER A 14 1.07 11.30 -55.98
C SER A 14 0.49 11.11 -54.57
N ILE A 15 0.33 9.87 -54.11
CA ILE A 15 0.16 9.60 -52.68
C ILE A 15 1.48 10.02 -52.03
N LEU A 16 1.50 11.23 -51.48
CA LEU A 16 2.56 11.71 -50.62
C LEU A 16 2.61 10.76 -49.41
N LEU A 17 3.66 9.95 -49.31
CA LEU A 17 4.09 9.41 -48.02
C LEU A 17 4.24 10.62 -47.07
N GLN A 18 3.31 10.79 -46.13
CA GLN A 18 3.45 11.79 -45.08
C GLN A 18 4.56 11.32 -44.14
N ALA A 19 5.76 11.86 -44.33
CA ALA A 19 6.84 11.71 -43.37
C ALA A 19 6.41 12.22 -42.00
N GLN A 20 6.77 11.50 -40.94
CA GLN A 20 6.55 11.87 -39.54
C GLN A 20 7.05 13.29 -39.28
N SER A 21 6.17 14.19 -38.84
CA SER A 21 6.61 15.43 -38.20
C SER A 21 6.63 15.22 -36.69
N PRO A 22 7.60 15.79 -35.95
CA PRO A 22 7.55 15.83 -34.48
C PRO A 22 6.24 16.41 -33.93
N ALA A 23 5.56 17.26 -34.70
CA ALA A 23 4.26 17.81 -34.37
C ALA A 23 3.13 16.77 -34.41
N ASP A 24 3.16 15.82 -35.35
CA ASP A 24 2.15 14.75 -35.43
C ASP A 24 2.30 13.74 -34.29
N GLU A 25 3.54 13.42 -33.90
CA GLU A 25 3.80 12.56 -32.74
C GLU A 25 3.32 13.20 -31.43
N ALA A 26 3.62 14.49 -31.23
CA ALA A 26 3.12 15.25 -30.09
C ALA A 26 1.57 15.32 -30.07
N ALA A 27 0.95 15.49 -31.24
CA ALA A 27 -0.51 15.49 -31.38
C ALA A 27 -1.12 14.12 -31.02
N MET A 28 -0.51 13.01 -31.43
CA MET A 28 -0.98 11.67 -31.06
C MET A 28 -0.75 11.35 -29.57
N GLN A 29 0.31 11.85 -28.94
CA GLN A 29 0.45 11.77 -27.48
C GLN A 29 -0.63 12.60 -26.75
N ALA A 30 -0.99 13.77 -27.29
CA ALA A 30 -2.10 14.57 -26.76
C ALA A 30 -3.45 13.86 -26.96
N PHE A 31 -3.64 13.15 -28.06
CA PHE A 31 -4.84 12.36 -28.33
C PHE A 31 -5.10 11.33 -27.23
N ALA A 32 -4.09 10.55 -26.81
CA ALA A 32 -4.25 9.58 -25.72
C ALA A 32 -4.69 10.23 -24.40
N ARG A 33 -4.15 11.43 -24.08
CA ARG A 33 -4.58 12.21 -22.91
C ARG A 33 -6.02 12.70 -23.03
N ASN A 34 -6.42 13.17 -24.21
CA ASN A 34 -7.79 13.61 -24.45
C ASN A 34 -8.78 12.45 -24.32
N PHE A 35 -8.43 11.27 -24.82
CA PHE A 35 -9.22 10.06 -24.64
C PHE A 35 -9.40 9.71 -23.16
N MET A 36 -8.30 9.70 -22.38
CA MET A 36 -8.37 9.47 -20.93
C MET A 36 -9.31 10.48 -20.25
N ASN A 37 -9.18 11.76 -20.58
CA ASN A 37 -10.02 12.81 -20.01
C ASN A 37 -11.50 12.61 -20.33
N ALA A 38 -11.83 12.32 -21.60
CA ALA A 38 -13.21 12.07 -22.02
C ALA A 38 -13.79 10.84 -21.31
N TYR A 39 -13.03 9.74 -21.22
CA TYR A 39 -13.44 8.55 -20.49
C TYR A 39 -13.67 8.83 -19.01
N ASN A 40 -12.73 9.51 -18.35
CA ASN A 40 -12.82 9.80 -16.91
C ASN A 40 -13.92 10.81 -16.56
N GLN A 41 -14.37 11.59 -17.54
CA GLN A 41 -15.55 12.46 -17.44
C GLN A 41 -16.84 11.77 -17.88
N GLN A 42 -16.76 10.49 -18.30
CA GLN A 42 -17.87 9.70 -18.83
C GLN A 42 -18.53 10.33 -20.08
N ASP A 43 -17.75 11.10 -20.84
CA ASP A 43 -18.19 11.82 -22.03
C ASP A 43 -18.07 10.93 -23.28
N HIS A 44 -19.07 10.08 -23.47
CA HIS A 44 -19.16 9.20 -24.63
C HIS A 44 -19.33 9.96 -25.96
N GLU A 45 -19.85 11.19 -25.94
CA GLU A 45 -19.97 12.05 -27.13
C GLU A 45 -18.61 12.62 -27.55
N ALA A 46 -17.77 12.99 -26.59
CA ALA A 46 -16.37 13.33 -26.87
C ALA A 46 -15.61 12.11 -27.39
N ILE A 47 -15.81 10.92 -26.82
CA ILE A 47 -15.21 9.68 -27.34
C ILE A 47 -15.72 9.39 -28.77
N ARG A 48 -17.00 9.60 -29.07
CA ARG A 48 -17.57 9.40 -30.41
C ARG A 48 -16.84 10.20 -31.49
N LYS A 49 -16.43 11.44 -31.18
CA LYS A 49 -15.71 12.32 -32.12
C LYS A 49 -14.26 11.89 -32.38
N MET A 50 -13.70 11.04 -31.52
CA MET A 50 -12.33 10.53 -31.63
C MET A 50 -12.21 9.35 -32.59
N TYR A 51 -13.32 8.80 -33.08
CA TYR A 51 -13.36 7.70 -34.05
C TYR A 51 -13.80 8.19 -35.44
N LEU A 52 -13.33 7.52 -36.49
CA LEU A 52 -13.95 7.62 -37.82
C LEU A 52 -15.36 7.01 -37.78
N ASP A 53 -16.26 7.52 -38.63
CA ASP A 53 -17.65 7.06 -38.64
C ASP A 53 -17.79 5.56 -38.92
N ASP A 54 -16.89 4.97 -39.70
CA ASP A 54 -16.82 3.54 -40.03
C ASP A 54 -15.82 2.74 -39.16
N ALA A 55 -15.32 3.33 -38.08
CA ALA A 55 -14.27 2.72 -37.27
C ALA A 55 -14.65 1.36 -36.69
N VAL A 56 -13.65 0.50 -36.49
CA VAL A 56 -13.84 -0.83 -35.88
C VAL A 56 -13.09 -0.91 -34.57
N ARG A 57 -13.80 -1.28 -33.50
CA ARG A 57 -13.21 -1.57 -32.20
C ARG A 57 -13.27 -3.06 -31.92
N ILE A 58 -12.16 -3.65 -31.49
CA ILE A 58 -12.02 -5.06 -31.13
C ILE A 58 -11.57 -5.12 -29.66
N ASP A 59 -12.32 -5.81 -28.81
CA ASP A 59 -11.95 -6.02 -27.42
C ASP A 59 -11.00 -7.23 -27.23
N GLN A 60 -10.62 -7.51 -25.98
CA GLN A 60 -9.65 -8.56 -25.65
C GLN A 60 -10.14 -9.98 -26.02
N ASP A 61 -11.47 -10.18 -26.13
CA ASP A 61 -12.09 -11.45 -26.51
C ASP A 61 -12.29 -11.57 -28.03
N GLY A 62 -11.84 -10.56 -28.79
CA GLY A 62 -11.98 -10.52 -30.25
C GLY A 62 -13.36 -10.08 -30.73
N LYS A 63 -14.24 -9.58 -29.85
CA LYS A 63 -15.56 -9.10 -30.25
C LYS A 63 -15.46 -7.73 -30.92
N GLU A 64 -16.08 -7.62 -32.09
CA GLU A 64 -16.06 -6.39 -32.89
C GLU A 64 -17.28 -5.49 -32.62
N ILE A 65 -17.04 -4.19 -32.54
CA ILE A 65 -18.04 -3.12 -32.55
C ILE A 65 -17.69 -2.21 -33.74
N LYS A 66 -18.63 -2.06 -34.68
CA LYS A 66 -18.43 -1.31 -35.93
C LYS A 66 -19.22 -0.02 -35.93
N GLY A 67 -18.58 1.07 -36.32
CA GLY A 67 -19.14 2.42 -36.43
C GLY A 67 -19.01 3.23 -35.15
N ALA A 68 -18.68 4.52 -35.30
CA ALA A 68 -18.45 5.43 -34.18
C ALA A 68 -19.65 5.54 -33.23
N ASP A 69 -20.88 5.56 -33.76
CA ASP A 69 -22.09 5.65 -32.95
C ASP A 69 -22.30 4.41 -32.08
N ASN A 70 -21.99 3.21 -32.59
CA ASN A 70 -22.09 1.97 -31.81
C ASN A 70 -20.98 1.88 -30.75
N ILE A 71 -19.78 2.37 -31.06
CA ILE A 71 -18.68 2.48 -30.10
C ILE A 71 -19.06 3.46 -28.97
N ALA A 72 -19.64 4.61 -29.30
CA ALA A 72 -20.12 5.57 -28.33
C ALA A 72 -21.25 5.00 -27.46
N ALA A 73 -22.21 4.29 -28.05
CA ALA A 73 -23.28 3.60 -27.32
C ALA A 73 -22.73 2.54 -26.34
N TYR A 74 -21.67 1.83 -26.72
CA TYR A 74 -20.97 0.91 -25.82
C TYR A 74 -20.36 1.65 -24.62
N PHE A 75 -19.65 2.77 -24.84
CA PHE A 75 -19.11 3.56 -23.72
C PHE A 75 -20.23 4.16 -22.85
N ALA A 76 -21.32 4.64 -23.44
CA ALA A 76 -22.48 5.14 -22.70
C ALA A 76 -23.09 4.05 -21.79
N ASP A 77 -23.14 2.81 -22.28
CA ASP A 77 -23.60 1.66 -21.48
C ASP A 77 -22.64 1.31 -20.35
N GLN A 78 -21.33 1.29 -20.62
CA GLN A 78 -20.29 1.08 -19.61
C GLN A 78 -20.35 2.14 -18.50
N PHE A 79 -20.46 3.42 -18.86
CA PHE A 79 -20.53 4.51 -17.89
C PHE A 79 -21.82 4.50 -17.08
N ARG A 80 -22.93 3.99 -17.64
CA ARG A 80 -24.18 3.80 -16.87
C ARG A 80 -24.05 2.71 -15.81
N GLN A 81 -23.21 1.71 -16.05
CA GLN A 81 -23.05 0.55 -15.17
C GLN A 81 -21.91 0.74 -14.16
N ASN A 82 -20.90 1.53 -14.50
CA ASN A 82 -19.62 1.56 -13.82
C ASN A 82 -19.14 2.98 -13.50
N ASN A 83 -18.63 3.18 -12.29
CA ASN A 83 -17.82 4.35 -11.95
C ASN A 83 -16.34 3.95 -11.99
N ALA A 84 -15.73 4.11 -13.16
CA ALA A 84 -14.33 3.73 -13.40
C ALA A 84 -13.55 4.83 -14.10
N THR A 85 -12.25 4.81 -13.87
CA THR A 85 -11.28 5.68 -14.53
C THR A 85 -10.32 4.84 -15.36
N VAL A 86 -9.87 5.38 -16.49
CA VAL A 86 -8.83 4.79 -17.32
C VAL A 86 -7.53 5.58 -17.20
N PHE A 87 -6.44 4.86 -17.09
CA PHE A 87 -5.08 5.35 -17.24
C PHE A 87 -4.46 4.70 -18.47
N ILE A 88 -3.89 5.52 -19.37
CA ILE A 88 -3.30 5.09 -20.63
C ILE A 88 -1.84 5.54 -20.66
N ARG A 89 -0.94 4.58 -20.89
CA ARG A 89 0.47 4.85 -21.16
C ARG A 89 0.77 4.54 -22.61
N GLN A 90 0.84 5.57 -23.44
CA GLN A 90 1.29 5.42 -24.83
C GLN A 90 2.79 5.13 -24.85
N LEU A 91 3.17 4.01 -25.49
CA LEU A 91 4.56 3.55 -25.55
C LEU A 91 5.23 3.90 -26.88
N SER A 92 4.48 3.83 -27.98
CA SER A 92 5.04 4.08 -29.31
C SER A 92 4.00 4.61 -30.28
N VAL A 93 4.45 5.43 -31.23
CA VAL A 93 3.70 5.83 -32.42
C VAL A 93 4.58 5.56 -33.63
N GLY A 94 4.05 4.91 -34.66
CA GLY A 94 4.82 4.60 -35.86
C GLY A 94 3.96 4.34 -37.08
N TRP A 95 4.50 4.57 -38.26
CA TRP A 95 3.84 4.20 -39.52
C TRP A 95 3.82 2.67 -39.70
N SER A 96 2.71 2.13 -40.18
CA SER A 96 2.57 0.72 -40.54
C SER A 96 2.36 0.58 -42.05
N ASP A 97 3.36 0.04 -42.76
CA ASP A 97 3.25 -0.25 -44.21
C ASP A 97 2.20 -1.32 -44.51
N ARG A 98 1.94 -2.22 -43.55
CA ARG A 98 0.92 -3.28 -43.68
C ARG A 98 -0.50 -2.73 -43.68
N GLU A 99 -0.74 -1.77 -42.79
CA GLU A 99 -2.08 -1.20 -42.55
C GLU A 99 -2.26 0.16 -43.26
N TYR A 100 -1.21 0.66 -43.91
CA TYR A 100 -1.14 1.99 -44.55
C TYR A 100 -1.67 3.13 -43.67
N THR A 101 -1.32 3.09 -42.38
CA THR A 101 -1.84 3.98 -41.35
C THR A 101 -0.81 4.22 -40.24
N TRP A 102 -1.00 5.26 -39.45
CA TRP A 102 -0.24 5.46 -38.22
C TRP A 102 -0.76 4.55 -37.13
N VAL A 103 0.11 3.93 -36.35
CA VAL A 103 -0.27 3.03 -35.26
C VAL A 103 0.25 3.57 -33.94
N ALA A 104 -0.66 3.91 -33.05
CA ALA A 104 -0.36 4.23 -31.66
C ALA A 104 -0.53 2.96 -30.80
N LYS A 105 0.49 2.60 -30.03
CA LYS A 105 0.47 1.46 -29.12
C LYS A 105 0.78 1.88 -27.70
N GLY A 106 0.22 1.16 -26.75
CA GLY A 106 0.51 1.38 -25.35
C GLY A 106 -0.21 0.40 -24.44
N THR A 107 -0.26 0.76 -23.17
CA THR A 107 -0.98 0.00 -22.14
C THR A 107 -2.11 0.84 -21.59
N TYR A 108 -3.14 0.17 -21.08
CA TYR A 108 -4.21 0.80 -20.34
C TYR A 108 -4.51 0.02 -19.06
N GLU A 109 -5.05 0.75 -18.09
CA GLU A 109 -5.53 0.25 -16.82
C GLU A 109 -6.86 0.94 -16.52
N VAL A 110 -7.88 0.15 -16.20
CA VAL A 110 -9.21 0.63 -15.79
C VAL A 110 -9.43 0.25 -14.34
N ASN A 111 -9.64 1.24 -13.49
CA ASN A 111 -9.89 1.08 -12.06
C ASN A 111 -11.21 1.72 -11.67
N GLY A 112 -12.03 1.02 -10.89
CA GLY A 112 -13.28 1.56 -10.40
C GLY A 112 -14.14 0.52 -9.70
N LYS A 113 -15.46 0.75 -9.76
CA LYS A 113 -16.45 -0.20 -9.26
C LYS A 113 -17.75 -0.09 -10.03
N THR A 114 -18.54 -1.17 -10.03
CA THR A 114 -19.91 -1.13 -10.55
C THR A 114 -20.77 -0.21 -9.69
N HIS A 115 -21.75 0.47 -10.28
CA HIS A 115 -22.73 1.25 -9.53
C HIS A 115 -23.64 0.37 -8.66
N VAL A 116 -23.90 -0.85 -9.13
CA VAL A 116 -24.72 -1.84 -8.42
C VAL A 116 -23.80 -2.81 -7.71
N TYR A 117 -23.93 -2.94 -6.39
CA TYR A 117 -23.15 -3.84 -5.52
C TYR A 117 -21.68 -3.46 -5.30
N ASP A 118 -21.21 -2.31 -5.79
CA ASP A 118 -19.84 -1.82 -5.56
C ASP A 118 -18.74 -2.85 -5.90
N ILE A 119 -18.98 -3.69 -6.91
CA ILE A 119 -18.04 -4.75 -7.32
C ILE A 119 -16.78 -4.07 -7.88
N PRO A 120 -15.58 -4.36 -7.35
CA PRO A 120 -14.34 -3.78 -7.84
C PRO A 120 -14.10 -4.11 -9.32
N ILE A 121 -13.66 -3.12 -10.08
CA ILE A 121 -13.26 -3.24 -11.47
C ILE A 121 -11.76 -2.93 -11.54
N HIS A 122 -10.98 -3.93 -11.96
CA HIS A 122 -9.57 -3.78 -12.30
C HIS A 122 -9.31 -4.52 -13.60
N VAL A 123 -9.05 -3.80 -14.69
CA VAL A 123 -8.76 -4.38 -16.00
C VAL A 123 -7.50 -3.74 -16.56
N THR A 124 -6.54 -4.57 -16.96
CA THR A 124 -5.31 -4.11 -17.60
C THR A 124 -5.18 -4.74 -18.99
N GLY A 125 -4.54 -4.02 -19.91
CA GLY A 125 -4.37 -4.52 -21.28
C GLY A 125 -3.44 -3.66 -22.12
N GLY A 126 -3.04 -4.22 -23.26
CA GLY A 126 -2.37 -3.50 -24.33
C GLY A 126 -3.39 -3.00 -25.34
N TYR A 127 -3.07 -1.90 -26.02
CA TYR A 127 -3.86 -1.41 -27.15
C TYR A 127 -2.99 -1.13 -28.36
N ALA A 128 -3.60 -1.24 -29.53
CA ALA A 128 -3.08 -0.74 -30.80
C ALA A 128 -4.21 -0.02 -31.55
N ASN A 129 -4.02 1.26 -31.83
CA ASN A 129 -4.96 2.08 -32.59
C ASN A 129 -4.35 2.46 -33.95
N ALA A 130 -5.03 2.12 -35.03
CA ALA A 130 -4.81 2.70 -36.35
C ALA A 130 -5.40 4.11 -36.38
N MET A 131 -4.56 5.09 -36.69
CA MET A 131 -4.81 6.53 -36.60
C MET A 131 -4.78 7.12 -38.00
N ILE A 132 -5.88 7.76 -38.39
CA ILE A 132 -6.02 8.44 -39.67
C ILE A 132 -6.31 9.92 -39.40
N LYS A 133 -5.72 10.80 -40.19
CA LYS A 133 -5.97 12.24 -40.12
C LYS A 133 -7.07 12.59 -41.11
N GLU A 134 -8.23 13.00 -40.61
CA GLU A 134 -9.39 13.42 -41.38
C GLU A 134 -9.68 14.90 -41.05
N ASP A 135 -9.78 15.75 -42.06
CA ASP A 135 -10.00 17.20 -41.92
C ASP A 135 -9.01 17.91 -40.97
N GLY A 136 -7.79 17.38 -40.86
CA GLY A 136 -6.73 17.94 -40.01
C GLY A 136 -6.73 17.40 -38.57
N GLU A 137 -7.71 16.59 -38.19
CA GLU A 137 -7.82 15.98 -36.86
C GLU A 137 -7.48 14.48 -36.90
N TRP A 138 -6.76 14.00 -35.88
CA TRP A 138 -6.47 12.58 -35.74
C TRP A 138 -7.72 11.84 -35.24
N LYS A 139 -8.06 10.73 -35.88
CA LYS A 139 -9.16 9.84 -35.51
C LYS A 139 -8.71 8.39 -35.51
N ILE A 140 -9.34 7.58 -34.67
CA ILE A 140 -9.14 6.13 -34.65
C ILE A 140 -9.98 5.51 -35.76
N ALA A 141 -9.31 4.83 -36.69
CA ALA A 141 -9.95 4.00 -37.71
C ALA A 141 -10.18 2.57 -37.22
N LYS A 142 -9.23 2.05 -36.45
CA LYS A 142 -9.33 0.72 -35.84
C LYS A 142 -8.69 0.71 -34.47
N SER A 143 -9.39 0.21 -33.46
CA SER A 143 -8.86 0.00 -32.11
C SER A 143 -8.85 -1.49 -31.81
N MET A 144 -7.72 -2.01 -31.37
CA MET A 144 -7.58 -3.39 -30.94
C MET A 144 -7.02 -3.42 -29.52
N LEU A 145 -7.71 -4.12 -28.62
CA LEU A 145 -7.21 -4.41 -27.28
C LEU A 145 -6.74 -5.85 -27.20
N PHE A 146 -5.73 -6.08 -26.40
CA PHE A 146 -5.19 -7.40 -26.12
C PHE A 146 -4.78 -7.49 -24.65
N PRO A 147 -4.72 -8.68 -24.06
CA PRO A 147 -4.16 -8.86 -22.72
C PRO A 147 -2.74 -8.28 -22.65
N LEU A 148 -2.35 -7.73 -21.49
CA LEU A 148 -0.94 -7.46 -21.21
C LEU A 148 -0.22 -8.79 -21.00
N GLU A 149 0.10 -9.47 -22.10
CA GLU A 149 1.10 -10.52 -22.05
C GLU A 149 2.47 -9.86 -21.98
N HIS A 150 3.31 -10.35 -21.07
CA HIS A 150 4.72 -10.01 -21.10
C HIS A 150 5.24 -10.32 -22.52
N ALA A 151 6.05 -9.43 -23.10
CA ALA A 151 6.51 -9.55 -24.49
C ALA A 151 7.25 -10.87 -24.75
N ASP A 152 7.83 -11.46 -23.70
CA ASP A 152 8.30 -12.84 -23.66
C ASP A 152 7.16 -13.79 -23.22
N PRO A 153 6.67 -14.69 -24.12
CA PRO A 153 5.63 -15.66 -23.80
C PRO A 153 5.99 -16.62 -22.66
N LYS A 154 7.28 -16.91 -22.46
CA LYS A 154 7.73 -17.75 -21.35
C LYS A 154 7.57 -17.03 -20.02
N VAL A 155 7.95 -15.76 -19.95
CA VAL A 155 7.74 -14.94 -18.75
C VAL A 155 6.24 -14.79 -18.48
N ALA A 156 5.41 -14.59 -19.51
CA ALA A 156 3.95 -14.53 -19.34
C ALA A 156 3.38 -15.84 -18.76
N ALA A 157 3.82 -17.00 -19.28
CA ALA A 157 3.43 -18.30 -18.76
C ALA A 157 3.90 -18.52 -17.32
N ASN A 158 5.13 -18.10 -16.99
CA ASN A 158 5.69 -18.17 -15.65
C ASN A 158 4.88 -17.31 -14.66
N ILE A 159 4.56 -16.06 -15.03
CA ILE A 159 3.72 -15.17 -14.22
C ILE A 159 2.38 -15.83 -13.92
N LYS A 160 1.71 -16.35 -14.95
CA LYS A 160 0.41 -17.02 -14.79
C LYS A 160 0.50 -18.22 -13.85
N MET A 161 1.45 -19.13 -14.10
CA MET A 161 1.69 -20.31 -13.26
C MET A 161 1.91 -19.89 -11.80
N TYR A 162 2.82 -18.92 -11.59
CA TYR A 162 3.18 -18.44 -10.28
C TYR A 162 2.00 -17.82 -9.51
N THR A 163 1.23 -16.95 -10.16
CA THR A 163 0.07 -16.31 -9.52
C THR A 163 -1.04 -17.29 -9.19
N GLU A 164 -1.36 -18.22 -10.10
CA GLU A 164 -2.40 -19.23 -9.86
C GLU A 164 -2.00 -20.20 -8.73
N THR A 165 -0.71 -20.55 -8.65
CA THR A 165 -0.18 -21.39 -7.56
C THR A 165 -0.37 -20.73 -6.20
N TRP A 166 0.04 -19.47 -6.08
CA TRP A 166 -0.03 -18.72 -4.81
C TRP A 166 -1.46 -18.40 -4.39
N ASP A 167 -2.34 -18.10 -5.34
CA ASP A 167 -3.76 -17.87 -5.06
C ASP A 167 -4.42 -19.14 -4.47
N ARG A 168 -4.18 -20.31 -5.08
CA ARG A 168 -4.70 -21.58 -4.56
C ARG A 168 -4.12 -21.94 -3.19
N ILE A 169 -2.82 -21.75 -2.99
CA ILE A 169 -2.19 -22.07 -1.70
C ILE A 169 -2.77 -21.21 -0.58
N VAL A 170 -2.86 -19.89 -0.78
CA VAL A 170 -3.15 -18.96 0.31
C VAL A 170 -4.64 -18.66 0.44
N ASN A 171 -5.32 -18.30 -0.66
CA ASN A 171 -6.73 -17.92 -0.60
C ASN A 171 -7.65 -19.15 -0.54
N GLU A 172 -7.29 -20.26 -1.18
CA GLU A 172 -8.06 -21.51 -1.09
C GLU A 172 -7.56 -22.48 0.01
N GLY A 173 -6.42 -22.20 0.64
CA GLY A 173 -5.81 -23.06 1.66
C GLY A 173 -5.33 -24.42 1.12
N ARG A 174 -5.03 -24.52 -0.17
CA ARG A 174 -4.72 -25.77 -0.87
C ARG A 174 -3.24 -26.12 -0.80
N LEU A 175 -2.82 -26.66 0.34
CA LEU A 175 -1.43 -27.11 0.56
C LEU A 175 -0.97 -28.21 -0.41
N ASP A 176 -1.89 -28.93 -1.05
CA ASP A 176 -1.55 -29.93 -2.07
C ASP A 176 -0.90 -29.33 -3.33
N PHE A 177 -0.94 -28.00 -3.49
CA PHE A 177 -0.19 -27.28 -4.54
C PHE A 177 1.31 -27.19 -4.26
N PHE A 178 1.77 -27.46 -3.03
CA PHE A 178 3.19 -27.72 -2.76
C PHE A 178 3.55 -29.12 -3.28
N ASN A 179 3.82 -29.22 -4.58
CA ASN A 179 4.14 -30.47 -5.26
C ASN A 179 5.12 -30.25 -6.43
N ALA A 180 5.59 -31.35 -7.03
CA ALA A 180 6.61 -31.34 -8.08
C ALA A 180 6.13 -30.78 -9.44
N GLU A 181 4.82 -30.55 -9.62
CA GLU A 181 4.27 -29.88 -10.81
C GLU A 181 4.45 -28.36 -10.73
N HIS A 182 4.45 -27.79 -9.52
CA HIS A 182 4.53 -26.34 -9.29
C HIS A 182 5.91 -25.89 -8.80
N PHE A 183 6.61 -26.73 -8.06
CA PHE A 183 7.92 -26.43 -7.45
C PHE A 183 8.99 -27.41 -7.94
N THR A 184 10.25 -26.97 -7.97
CA THR A 184 11.36 -27.92 -8.12
C THR A 184 11.52 -28.72 -6.83
N GLU A 185 12.00 -29.97 -6.93
CA GLU A 185 12.18 -30.83 -5.75
C GLU A 185 13.19 -30.24 -4.76
N ASP A 186 14.15 -29.47 -5.28
CA ASP A 186 15.21 -28.77 -4.56
C ASP A 186 14.91 -27.29 -4.33
N VAL A 187 13.62 -26.88 -4.39
CA VAL A 187 13.21 -25.47 -4.21
C VAL A 187 13.84 -24.88 -2.95
N ILE A 188 14.36 -23.64 -3.07
CA ILE A 188 14.99 -22.93 -1.96
C ILE A 188 14.16 -21.71 -1.62
N MET A 189 13.63 -21.67 -0.40
CA MET A 189 13.08 -20.44 0.16
C MET A 189 14.13 -19.84 1.11
N HIS A 190 14.61 -18.64 0.74
CA HIS A 190 15.57 -17.88 1.53
C HIS A 190 14.88 -17.35 2.79
N ALA A 191 15.37 -17.81 3.92
CA ALA A 191 14.88 -17.45 5.25
C ALA A 191 16.07 -17.33 6.20
N GLU A 192 15.82 -16.70 7.35
CA GLU A 192 16.81 -16.53 8.42
C GLU A 192 16.34 -17.30 9.65
N PRO A 193 17.24 -17.97 10.41
CA PRO A 193 18.70 -18.02 10.22
C PRO A 193 19.16 -19.02 9.15
N GLU A 194 18.28 -19.89 8.66
CA GLU A 194 18.61 -20.92 7.68
C GLU A 194 17.55 -20.97 6.58
N ASN A 195 18.01 -21.29 5.37
CA ASN A 195 17.12 -21.49 4.24
C ASN A 195 16.21 -22.71 4.45
N VAL A 196 14.98 -22.59 3.97
CA VAL A 196 14.05 -23.70 3.86
C VAL A 196 14.28 -24.38 2.51
N VAL A 197 14.53 -25.70 2.54
CA VAL A 197 14.88 -26.47 1.34
C VAL A 197 13.87 -27.57 1.09
N GLY A 198 13.46 -27.69 -0.17
CA GLY A 198 12.54 -28.70 -0.65
C GLY A 198 11.07 -28.36 -0.40
N ILE A 199 10.21 -29.07 -1.13
CA ILE A 199 8.76 -28.83 -1.18
C ILE A 199 8.12 -28.99 0.20
N GLU A 200 8.48 -30.03 0.95
CA GLU A 200 7.92 -30.28 2.29
C GLU A 200 8.28 -29.16 3.28
N GLY A 201 9.53 -28.68 3.24
CA GLY A 201 9.98 -27.58 4.08
C GLY A 201 9.23 -26.30 3.76
N MET A 202 9.09 -25.99 2.47
CA MET A 202 8.37 -24.80 2.02
C MET A 202 6.88 -24.86 2.42
N ALA A 203 6.24 -26.02 2.24
CA ALA A 203 4.86 -26.24 2.67
C ALA A 203 4.70 -26.02 4.18
N ALA A 204 5.62 -26.56 5.00
CA ALA A 204 5.58 -26.36 6.45
C ALA A 204 5.79 -24.90 6.85
N PHE A 205 6.67 -24.17 6.16
CA PHE A 205 6.89 -22.75 6.39
C PHE A 205 5.61 -21.94 6.15
N TYR A 206 5.01 -22.03 4.97
CA TYR A 206 3.80 -21.24 4.66
C TYR A 206 2.56 -21.73 5.40
N ASN A 207 2.50 -23.00 5.80
CA ASN A 207 1.41 -23.50 6.64
C ASN A 207 1.31 -22.74 7.98
N ASN A 208 2.42 -22.22 8.54
CA ASN A 208 2.36 -21.36 9.73
C ASN A 208 1.50 -20.11 9.51
N PHE A 209 1.52 -19.51 8.32
CA PHE A 209 0.64 -18.39 7.99
C PHE A 209 -0.82 -18.83 7.87
N LEU A 210 -1.08 -19.98 7.26
CA LEU A 210 -2.44 -20.48 7.06
C LEU A 210 -3.11 -20.97 8.34
N THR A 211 -2.34 -21.48 9.30
CA THR A 211 -2.87 -21.93 10.60
C THR A 211 -2.80 -20.86 11.67
N GLY A 212 -1.84 -19.94 11.56
CA GLY A 212 -1.67 -18.82 12.50
C GLY A 212 -2.76 -17.76 12.36
N PHE A 213 -3.34 -17.61 11.16
CA PHE A 213 -4.33 -16.58 10.88
C PHE A 213 -5.67 -17.13 10.38
N SER A 214 -6.76 -16.50 10.79
CA SER A 214 -8.09 -16.64 10.18
C SER A 214 -8.41 -15.41 9.32
N ASP A 215 -9.52 -15.47 8.58
CA ASP A 215 -10.01 -14.35 7.75
C ASP A 215 -8.94 -13.83 6.78
N ILE A 216 -8.18 -14.77 6.20
CA ILE A 216 -7.05 -14.47 5.33
C ILE A 216 -7.55 -13.83 4.04
N GLU A 217 -6.98 -12.68 3.70
CA GLU A 217 -7.11 -12.01 2.41
C GLU A 217 -5.70 -11.81 1.84
N PHE A 218 -5.34 -12.55 0.80
CA PHE A 218 -4.08 -12.37 0.09
C PHE A 218 -4.31 -11.79 -1.30
N THR A 219 -3.69 -10.65 -1.56
CA THR A 219 -3.79 -9.95 -2.84
C THR A 219 -2.41 -9.86 -3.48
N ILE A 220 -2.29 -10.33 -4.72
CA ILE A 220 -1.14 -10.02 -5.58
C ILE A 220 -1.42 -8.67 -6.23
N ASN A 221 -0.77 -7.62 -5.72
CA ASN A 221 -0.98 -6.25 -6.20
C ASN A 221 -0.34 -6.01 -7.56
N ASN A 222 0.84 -6.60 -7.77
CA ASN A 222 1.58 -6.49 -9.03
C ASN A 222 2.55 -7.66 -9.18
N VAL A 223 2.78 -8.09 -10.43
CA VAL A 223 3.76 -9.11 -10.77
C VAL A 223 4.39 -8.80 -12.12
N PHE A 224 5.71 -8.90 -12.18
CA PHE A 224 6.49 -8.67 -13.41
C PHE A 224 7.79 -9.46 -13.33
N GLY A 225 8.50 -9.59 -14.45
CA GLY A 225 9.75 -10.34 -14.46
C GLY A 225 10.51 -10.21 -15.77
N GLU A 226 11.71 -10.77 -15.81
CA GLU A 226 12.54 -10.87 -17.00
C GLU A 226 13.32 -12.18 -16.94
N GLY A 227 13.40 -12.88 -18.07
CA GLY A 227 14.09 -14.17 -18.16
C GLY A 227 13.48 -15.22 -17.23
N ASP A 228 14.25 -15.65 -16.24
CA ASP A 228 13.82 -16.63 -15.24
C ASP A 228 13.45 -16.01 -13.89
N GLN A 229 13.52 -14.69 -13.72
CA GLN A 229 13.19 -14.03 -12.45
C GLN A 229 11.84 -13.31 -12.51
N LEU A 230 11.03 -13.47 -11.47
CA LEU A 230 9.82 -12.68 -11.24
C LEU A 230 9.90 -11.93 -9.91
N VAL A 231 9.19 -10.80 -9.84
CA VAL A 231 8.94 -10.02 -8.63
C VAL A 231 7.43 -9.92 -8.43
N LYS A 232 6.96 -10.23 -7.23
CA LYS A 232 5.55 -10.13 -6.82
C LYS A 232 5.44 -9.14 -5.67
N HIS A 233 4.69 -8.06 -5.84
CA HIS A 233 4.23 -7.20 -4.74
C HIS A 233 2.87 -7.72 -4.25
N TRP A 234 2.73 -7.87 -2.94
CA TRP A 234 1.55 -8.50 -2.35
C TRP A 234 1.13 -7.84 -1.03
N THR A 235 -0.14 -8.02 -0.71
CA THR A 235 -0.73 -7.65 0.57
C THR A 235 -1.32 -8.89 1.23
N PHE A 236 -1.00 -9.12 2.50
CA PHE A 236 -1.61 -10.16 3.32
C PHE A 236 -2.36 -9.51 4.48
N LYS A 237 -3.62 -9.91 4.68
CA LYS A 237 -4.38 -9.55 5.88
C LYS A 237 -4.89 -10.82 6.54
N GLY A 238 -5.03 -10.77 7.86
CA GLY A 238 -5.61 -11.85 8.63
C GLY A 238 -5.75 -11.49 10.11
N THR A 239 -6.54 -12.28 10.84
CA THR A 239 -6.67 -12.20 12.30
C THR A 239 -5.81 -13.27 12.93
N HIS A 240 -4.91 -12.92 13.86
CA HIS A 240 -4.01 -13.87 14.50
C HIS A 240 -4.76 -14.75 15.53
N THR A 241 -5.20 -15.93 15.08
CA THR A 241 -6.08 -16.83 15.84
C THR A 241 -5.47 -18.20 16.17
N GLY A 242 -4.34 -18.53 15.55
CA GLY A 242 -3.57 -19.76 15.84
C GLY A 242 -2.17 -19.45 16.37
N ASP A 243 -1.36 -20.48 16.52
CA ASP A 243 0.07 -20.33 16.75
C ASP A 243 0.76 -19.88 15.45
N PHE A 244 1.59 -18.85 15.55
CA PHE A 244 2.36 -18.31 14.42
C PHE A 244 3.86 -18.30 14.76
N PHE A 245 4.60 -19.29 14.26
CA PHE A 245 6.03 -19.47 14.57
C PHE A 245 6.33 -19.43 16.09
N GLY A 246 5.48 -20.08 16.90
CA GLY A 246 5.61 -20.11 18.36
C GLY A 246 5.04 -18.90 19.10
N ILE A 247 4.45 -17.93 18.38
CA ILE A 247 3.73 -16.81 18.98
C ILE A 247 2.28 -17.25 19.22
N PRO A 248 1.79 -17.27 20.48
CA PRO A 248 0.40 -17.63 20.78
C PRO A 248 -0.60 -16.64 20.18
N PRO A 249 -1.84 -17.07 19.90
CA PRO A 249 -2.84 -16.23 19.25
C PRO A 249 -3.14 -14.98 20.07
N THR A 250 -3.06 -13.82 19.43
CA THR A 250 -3.25 -12.53 20.08
C THR A 250 -4.63 -11.92 19.80
N GLY A 251 -5.35 -12.44 18.81
CA GLY A 251 -6.64 -11.90 18.37
C GLY A 251 -6.54 -10.60 17.56
N ASN A 252 -5.33 -10.08 17.36
CA ASN A 252 -5.12 -8.86 16.59
C ASN A 252 -5.26 -9.12 15.09
N ARG A 253 -5.86 -8.17 14.38
CA ARG A 253 -5.85 -8.14 12.91
C ARG A 253 -4.57 -7.48 12.41
N VAL A 254 -3.93 -8.09 11.42
CA VAL A 254 -2.72 -7.57 10.79
C VAL A 254 -2.98 -7.22 9.31
N SER A 255 -2.20 -6.29 8.80
CA SER A 255 -2.08 -5.97 7.37
C SER A 255 -0.60 -5.82 7.04
N LEU A 256 -0.10 -6.70 6.19
CA LEU A 256 1.29 -6.77 5.78
C LEU A 256 1.38 -6.44 4.29
N ASP A 257 2.37 -5.64 3.96
CA ASP A 257 2.78 -5.36 2.60
C ASP A 257 4.18 -5.93 2.40
N GLY A 258 4.38 -6.62 1.28
CA GLY A 258 5.62 -7.34 1.04
C GLY A 258 5.90 -7.57 -0.43
N SER A 259 7.13 -7.98 -0.73
CA SER A 259 7.54 -8.37 -2.06
C SER A 259 8.30 -9.68 -2.04
N THR A 260 8.06 -10.52 -3.03
CA THR A 260 8.80 -11.78 -3.24
C THR A 260 9.61 -11.65 -4.51
N ILE A 261 10.90 -11.99 -4.44
CA ILE A 261 11.71 -12.28 -5.63
C ILE A 261 11.74 -13.80 -5.80
N THR A 262 11.38 -14.27 -6.98
CA THR A 262 11.40 -15.71 -7.30
C THR A 262 12.20 -15.99 -8.55
N ARG A 263 12.85 -17.15 -8.59
CA ARG A 263 13.45 -17.72 -9.80
C ARG A 263 12.65 -18.93 -10.25
N MET A 264 12.35 -18.94 -11.54
CA MET A 264 11.64 -19.99 -12.24
C MET A 264 12.64 -20.95 -12.88
N SER A 265 12.34 -22.24 -12.91
CA SER A 265 13.12 -23.22 -13.64
C SER A 265 12.89 -23.12 -15.15
N ALA A 266 13.69 -23.85 -15.93
CA ALA A 266 13.57 -23.87 -17.38
C ALA A 266 12.21 -24.36 -17.88
N ASP A 267 11.57 -25.28 -17.13
CA ASP A 267 10.25 -25.86 -17.35
C ASP A 267 9.11 -25.10 -16.64
N GLY A 268 9.40 -23.94 -16.05
CA GLY A 268 8.40 -23.01 -15.52
C GLY A 268 7.88 -23.36 -14.12
N ARG A 269 8.63 -24.14 -13.34
CA ARG A 269 8.37 -24.41 -11.92
C ARG A 269 9.09 -23.41 -11.01
N ILE A 270 8.62 -23.23 -9.79
CA ILE A 270 9.22 -22.35 -8.79
C ILE A 270 10.47 -23.05 -8.24
N ALA A 271 11.64 -22.44 -8.45
CA ALA A 271 12.92 -23.01 -8.01
C ALA A 271 13.51 -22.28 -6.79
N GLU A 272 13.13 -21.03 -6.58
CA GLU A 272 13.68 -20.21 -5.50
C GLU A 272 12.72 -19.09 -5.12
N GLU A 273 12.64 -18.76 -3.85
CA GLU A 273 11.89 -17.61 -3.35
C GLU A 273 12.65 -16.87 -2.25
N ARG A 274 12.48 -15.55 -2.22
CA ARG A 274 12.92 -14.70 -1.13
C ARG A 274 11.85 -13.65 -0.84
N ASP A 275 11.30 -13.71 0.36
CA ASP A 275 10.28 -12.78 0.83
C ASP A 275 10.91 -11.59 1.57
N PHE A 276 10.42 -10.40 1.25
CA PHE A 276 10.75 -9.15 1.90
C PHE A 276 9.49 -8.51 2.45
N MET A 277 9.44 -8.37 3.77
CA MET A 277 8.36 -7.69 4.49
C MET A 277 8.92 -7.07 5.77
N ASP A 278 8.18 -6.11 6.33
CA ASP A 278 8.55 -5.50 7.62
C ASP A 278 8.13 -6.40 8.79
N ASN A 279 9.04 -7.28 9.21
CA ASN A 279 8.85 -8.16 10.34
C ASN A 279 8.66 -7.40 11.67
N MET A 280 9.22 -6.20 11.81
CA MET A 280 9.02 -5.38 13.02
C MET A 280 7.61 -4.80 13.05
N ALA A 281 7.11 -4.33 11.92
CA ALA A 281 5.72 -3.90 11.80
C ALA A 281 4.75 -5.05 12.07
N LEU A 282 5.02 -6.26 11.58
CA LEU A 282 4.22 -7.44 11.92
C LEU A 282 4.22 -7.71 13.43
N LEU A 283 5.39 -7.82 14.05
CA LEU A 283 5.50 -8.10 15.49
C LEU A 283 4.85 -7.00 16.34
N ALA A 284 4.89 -5.74 15.91
CA ALA A 284 4.20 -4.63 16.57
C ALA A 284 2.67 -4.76 16.44
N GLN A 285 2.15 -5.12 15.26
CA GLN A 285 0.72 -5.38 15.06
C GLN A 285 0.25 -6.61 15.86
N LEU A 286 1.10 -7.62 16.03
CA LEU A 286 0.85 -8.76 16.91
C LEU A 286 0.92 -8.38 18.40
N GLY A 287 1.51 -7.24 18.77
CA GLY A 287 1.68 -6.79 20.16
C GLY A 287 2.90 -7.38 20.86
N VAL A 288 3.75 -8.12 20.14
CA VAL A 288 4.96 -8.76 20.67
C VAL A 288 6.04 -7.72 20.99
N VAL A 289 6.12 -6.66 20.18
CA VAL A 289 7.00 -5.51 20.41
C VAL A 289 6.19 -4.21 20.40
N SER A 290 6.72 -3.16 21.02
CA SER A 290 6.12 -1.83 20.94
C SER A 290 6.23 -1.25 19.53
N ALA A 291 5.30 -0.37 19.19
CA ALA A 291 5.42 0.47 18.01
C ALA A 291 6.72 1.30 18.05
N PRO A 292 7.41 1.46 16.91
CA PRO A 292 8.64 2.23 16.85
C PRO A 292 8.42 3.68 17.32
N GLY A 293 9.29 4.18 18.18
CA GLY A 293 9.28 5.57 18.63
C GLY A 293 8.61 5.86 19.97
N ASN A 294 7.95 4.89 20.61
CA ASN A 294 7.31 5.09 21.93
C ASN A 294 8.30 5.59 23.00
N VAL A 295 9.49 5.00 23.06
CA VAL A 295 10.56 5.44 23.98
C VAL A 295 10.96 6.90 23.71
N ALA A 296 11.04 7.31 22.45
CA ALA A 296 11.39 8.68 22.07
C ALA A 296 10.31 9.70 22.50
N VAL A 297 9.02 9.32 22.41
CA VAL A 297 7.92 10.15 22.91
C VAL A 297 8.04 10.36 24.43
N VAL A 298 8.29 9.30 25.18
CA VAL A 298 8.43 9.37 26.65
C VAL A 298 9.70 10.13 27.06
N ASP A 299 10.81 9.93 26.36
CA ASP A 299 12.05 10.70 26.58
C ASP A 299 11.81 12.20 26.33
N GLY A 300 11.18 12.55 25.21
CA GLY A 300 10.82 13.92 24.88
C GLY A 300 9.90 14.58 25.92
N LEU A 301 8.97 13.82 26.50
CA LEU A 301 8.15 14.28 27.62
C LEU A 301 9.01 14.63 28.83
N TYR A 302 9.95 13.77 29.24
CA TYR A 302 10.82 14.05 30.37
C TYR A 302 11.74 15.25 30.13
N GLN A 303 12.28 15.38 28.92
CA GLN A 303 13.10 16.54 28.54
C GLN A 303 12.30 17.85 28.58
N SER A 304 11.03 17.82 28.18
CA SER A 304 10.12 18.98 28.23
C SER A 304 9.79 19.35 29.68
N PHE A 305 9.49 18.35 30.51
CA PHE A 305 9.23 18.54 31.94
C PHE A 305 10.44 19.17 32.66
N ALA A 306 11.65 18.67 32.39
CA ALA A 306 12.89 19.20 32.99
C ALA A 306 13.16 20.68 32.63
N LYS A 307 12.63 21.16 31.50
CA LYS A 307 12.72 22.57 31.07
C LYS A 307 11.56 23.44 31.58
N GLY A 308 10.58 22.84 32.25
CA GLY A 308 9.34 23.50 32.67
C GLY A 308 8.36 23.76 31.53
N ASP A 309 8.51 23.10 30.37
CA ASP A 309 7.60 23.23 29.23
C ASP A 309 6.38 22.32 29.41
N VAL A 310 5.50 22.72 30.34
CA VAL A 310 4.26 22.01 30.63
C VAL A 310 3.33 21.89 29.41
N PRO A 311 3.16 22.92 28.55
CA PRO A 311 2.38 22.77 27.32
C PRO A 311 2.88 21.63 26.42
N ALA A 312 4.20 21.47 26.23
CA ALA A 312 4.74 20.36 25.44
C ALA A 312 4.50 18.99 26.10
N VAL A 313 4.58 18.91 27.44
CA VAL A 313 4.25 17.69 28.20
C VAL A 313 2.79 17.28 27.98
N LEU A 314 1.85 18.24 28.02
CA LEU A 314 0.43 17.94 27.81
C LEU A 314 0.11 17.60 26.35
N ALA A 315 0.83 18.17 25.39
CA ALA A 315 0.58 17.98 23.97
C ALA A 315 0.78 16.53 23.48
N VAL A 316 1.57 15.72 24.19
CA VAL A 316 1.79 14.30 23.85
C VAL A 316 0.77 13.35 24.50
N MET A 317 -0.09 13.85 25.38
CA MET A 317 -1.15 13.07 26.02
C MET A 317 -2.36 12.93 25.09
N ASP A 318 -3.03 11.79 25.18
CA ASP A 318 -4.35 11.61 24.60
C ASP A 318 -5.39 12.46 25.35
N ALA A 319 -6.44 12.90 24.65
CA ALA A 319 -7.50 13.70 25.25
C ALA A 319 -8.20 12.98 26.42
N ASN A 320 -8.19 11.65 26.42
CA ASN A 320 -8.77 10.79 27.44
C ASN A 320 -7.72 10.02 28.26
N ILE A 321 -6.49 10.54 28.37
CA ILE A 321 -5.44 9.91 29.19
C ILE A 321 -5.97 9.56 30.59
N VAL A 322 -5.69 8.34 31.03
CA VAL A 322 -5.97 7.90 32.40
C VAL A 322 -4.67 7.94 33.20
N TRP A 323 -4.59 8.83 34.18
CA TRP A 323 -3.39 9.05 34.97
C TRP A 323 -3.62 8.68 36.43
N ASN A 324 -2.77 7.80 36.96
CA ASN A 324 -2.81 7.38 38.35
C ASN A 324 -1.50 7.67 39.05
N GLU A 325 -1.57 8.48 40.10
CA GLU A 325 -0.51 8.60 41.11
C GLU A 325 -0.44 7.32 41.95
N ALA A 326 0.68 7.07 42.63
CA ALA A 326 0.83 5.91 43.51
C ALA A 326 -0.15 6.00 44.68
N GLU A 327 -0.73 4.89 45.11
CA GLU A 327 -1.64 4.88 46.25
C GLU A 327 -0.97 5.49 47.50
N SER A 328 -1.69 6.34 48.22
CA SER A 328 -1.17 7.13 49.36
C SER A 328 -0.16 8.22 49.02
N PHE A 329 0.12 8.48 47.75
CA PHE A 329 0.85 9.68 47.35
C PHE A 329 0.00 10.94 47.59
N PRO A 330 0.58 12.13 47.90
CA PRO A 330 -0.19 13.33 48.19
C PRO A 330 -1.19 13.77 47.10
N TYR A 331 -0.96 13.38 45.85
CA TYR A 331 -1.81 13.68 44.70
C TYR A 331 -2.64 12.47 44.23
N ALA A 332 -2.76 11.40 45.02
CA ALA A 332 -3.63 10.28 44.68
C ALA A 332 -5.11 10.54 45.05
N ASP A 333 -5.42 11.68 45.66
CA ASP A 333 -6.74 12.04 46.19
C ASP A 333 -7.83 12.15 45.10
N GLN A 334 -7.42 12.33 43.85
CA GLN A 334 -8.32 12.46 42.70
C GLN A 334 -8.03 11.43 41.60
N ASN A 335 -7.33 10.35 41.93
CA ASN A 335 -7.16 9.24 40.99
C ASN A 335 -8.51 8.64 40.58
N PRO A 336 -8.68 8.22 39.31
CA PRO A 336 -7.81 8.57 38.18
C PRO A 336 -8.08 10.00 37.69
N TYR A 337 -7.02 10.71 37.30
CA TYR A 337 -7.17 11.94 36.52
C TYR A 337 -7.47 11.58 35.07
N ILE A 338 -8.54 12.14 34.51
CA ILE A 338 -8.97 11.87 33.13
C ILE A 338 -8.77 13.13 32.29
N GLY A 339 -7.87 13.02 31.30
CA GLY A 339 -7.56 14.07 30.34
C GLY A 339 -6.45 15.04 30.78
N PRO A 340 -5.79 15.73 29.83
CA PRO A 340 -4.59 16.53 30.13
C PRO A 340 -4.85 17.70 31.09
N GLU A 341 -6.04 18.30 31.05
CA GLU A 341 -6.42 19.39 31.96
C GLU A 341 -6.55 18.92 33.41
N ALA A 342 -7.09 17.71 33.64
CA ALA A 342 -7.17 17.12 34.97
C ALA A 342 -5.78 16.81 35.54
N VAL A 343 -4.85 16.31 34.70
CA VAL A 343 -3.45 16.08 35.08
C VAL A 343 -2.74 17.40 35.42
N LEU A 344 -2.92 18.43 34.59
CA LEU A 344 -2.34 19.75 34.82
C LEU A 344 -2.78 20.32 36.18
N ASN A 345 -4.09 20.41 36.40
CA ASN A 345 -4.66 21.04 37.59
C ASN A 345 -4.51 20.17 38.85
N GLY A 346 -4.54 18.86 38.66
CA GLY A 346 -4.49 17.86 39.72
C GLY A 346 -3.08 17.55 40.23
N VAL A 347 -2.07 17.62 39.36
CA VAL A 347 -0.71 17.17 39.66
C VAL A 347 0.31 18.28 39.41
N PHE A 348 0.51 18.69 38.16
CA PHE A 348 1.64 19.58 37.81
C PHE A 348 1.54 20.98 38.43
N ALA A 349 0.34 21.57 38.48
CA ALA A 349 0.11 22.85 39.13
C ALA A 349 0.35 22.76 40.65
N ARG A 350 -0.03 21.66 41.28
CA ARG A 350 0.20 21.43 42.72
C ARG A 350 1.68 21.25 43.03
N ILE A 351 2.41 20.48 42.21
CA ILE A 351 3.87 20.35 42.31
C ILE A 351 4.53 21.73 42.26
N GLY A 352 4.20 22.54 41.25
CA GLY A 352 4.77 23.89 41.09
C GLY A 352 4.39 24.85 42.24
N ALA A 353 3.21 24.68 42.84
CA ALA A 353 2.76 25.49 43.97
C ALA A 353 3.45 25.10 45.28
N GLU A 354 3.62 23.81 45.55
CA GLU A 354 4.01 23.27 46.87
C GLU A 354 5.52 23.01 47.02
N TRP A 355 6.23 22.76 45.91
CA TRP A 355 7.64 22.35 45.93
C TRP A 355 8.57 23.43 45.39
N GLU A 356 9.67 23.69 46.10
CA GLU A 356 10.70 24.67 45.73
C GLU A 356 11.41 24.23 44.45
N TYR A 357 11.67 22.92 44.34
CA TYR A 357 12.07 22.25 43.11
C TYR A 357 11.52 20.83 43.09
N TRP A 358 11.33 20.29 41.89
CA TRP A 358 10.95 18.90 41.65
C TRP A 358 11.74 18.36 40.45
N ASN A 359 12.80 17.61 40.72
CA ASN A 359 13.69 17.08 39.70
C ASN A 359 13.48 15.58 39.52
N LEU A 360 13.43 15.16 38.27
CA LEU A 360 13.48 13.76 37.87
C LEU A 360 14.94 13.45 37.49
N THR A 361 15.58 12.53 38.20
CA THR A 361 16.99 12.17 37.98
C THR A 361 17.17 10.69 37.73
N ASP A 362 18.32 10.30 37.17
CA ASP A 362 18.70 8.90 36.92
C ASP A 362 17.67 8.13 36.07
N ILE A 363 17.08 8.80 35.08
CA ILE A 363 16.04 8.24 34.22
C ILE A 363 16.64 7.17 33.30
N GLN A 364 16.10 5.95 33.40
CA GLN A 364 16.36 4.83 32.50
C GLN A 364 15.04 4.40 31.87
N LEU A 365 14.99 4.39 30.53
CA LEU A 365 13.80 4.00 29.78
C LEU A 365 13.96 2.57 29.26
N HIS A 366 12.91 1.78 29.43
CA HIS A 366 12.83 0.40 28.97
C HIS A 366 11.62 0.26 28.06
N ASP A 367 11.88 -0.15 26.82
CA ASP A 367 10.82 -0.54 25.89
C ASP A 367 10.18 -1.86 26.36
N MET A 368 8.87 -1.96 26.26
CA MET A 368 8.10 -3.13 26.68
C MET A 368 7.14 -3.56 25.58
N SER A 369 6.61 -4.79 25.66
CA SER A 369 5.49 -5.21 24.80
C SER A 369 4.23 -4.37 25.05
N ASN A 370 3.22 -4.49 24.19
CA ASN A 370 1.91 -3.83 24.33
C ASN A 370 1.94 -2.28 24.35
N ASN A 371 2.87 -1.65 23.62
CA ASN A 371 3.02 -0.19 23.55
C ASN A 371 3.27 0.47 24.92
N GLN A 372 4.05 -0.20 25.77
CA GLN A 372 4.40 0.30 27.10
C GLN A 372 5.87 0.73 27.17
N VAL A 373 6.12 1.73 27.99
CA VAL A 373 7.48 2.17 28.34
C VAL A 373 7.58 2.28 29.85
N LEU A 374 8.52 1.56 30.44
CA LEU A 374 8.85 1.69 31.86
C LEU A 374 10.01 2.66 32.01
N ALA A 375 9.80 3.73 32.77
CA ALA A 375 10.86 4.61 33.22
C ALA A 375 11.21 4.25 34.67
N ALA A 376 12.46 3.84 34.92
CA ALA A 376 13.02 3.76 36.26
C ALA A 376 13.79 5.05 36.53
N LEU A 377 13.50 5.75 37.64
CA LEU A 377 14.08 7.06 37.93
C LEU A 377 14.09 7.35 39.44
N ARG A 378 14.50 8.57 39.79
CA ARG A 378 14.39 9.11 41.16
C ARG A 378 13.70 10.46 41.18
N TYR A 379 12.93 10.72 42.21
CA TYR A 379 12.50 12.07 42.55
C TYR A 379 13.49 12.71 43.51
N LYS A 380 13.91 13.94 43.19
CA LYS A 380 14.61 14.84 44.11
C LYS A 380 13.85 16.13 44.21
N ALA A 381 13.22 16.36 45.35
CA ALA A 381 12.38 17.53 45.56
C ALA A 381 12.52 18.10 46.97
N LYS A 382 12.19 19.39 47.13
CA LYS A 382 12.16 20.08 48.43
C LYS A 382 10.84 20.81 48.59
N HIS A 383 10.13 20.54 49.68
CA HIS A 383 8.84 21.16 49.94
C HIS A 383 9.02 22.59 50.48
N LYS A 384 8.26 23.56 49.95
CA LYS A 384 8.45 25.00 50.26
C LYS A 384 8.20 25.33 51.72
N THR A 385 7.14 24.77 52.31
CA THR A 385 6.67 25.15 53.65
C THR A 385 7.47 24.46 54.75
N THR A 386 7.73 23.16 54.59
CA THR A 386 8.39 22.34 55.63
C THR A 386 9.91 22.34 55.48
N GLY A 387 10.43 22.70 54.30
CA GLY A 387 11.85 22.64 53.97
C GLY A 387 12.41 21.22 53.83
N LYS A 388 11.59 20.18 54.02
CA LYS A 388 11.99 18.78 53.94
C LYS A 388 12.26 18.37 52.50
N THR A 389 13.22 17.48 52.30
CA THR A 389 13.59 16.95 50.99
C THR A 389 13.15 15.50 50.84
N ILE A 390 12.87 15.10 49.60
CA ILE A 390 12.69 13.70 49.21
C ILE A 390 13.83 13.27 48.27
N ASP A 391 14.23 12.02 48.40
CA ASP A 391 15.12 11.32 47.46
C ASP A 391 14.59 9.89 47.29
N SER A 392 13.52 9.74 46.49
CA SER A 392 12.77 8.50 46.38
C SER A 392 13.05 7.77 45.08
N GLN A 393 13.18 6.44 45.15
CA GLN A 393 13.12 5.58 43.98
C GLN A 393 11.70 5.61 43.41
N THR A 394 11.60 5.68 42.09
CA THR A 394 10.33 5.82 41.39
C THR A 394 10.37 5.04 40.09
N ALA A 395 9.24 4.45 39.73
CA ALA A 395 8.98 3.97 38.38
C ALA A 395 7.71 4.62 37.81
N HIS A 396 7.73 4.90 36.52
CA HIS A 396 6.56 5.30 35.76
C HIS A 396 6.30 4.28 34.66
N LEU A 397 5.09 3.73 34.62
CA LEU A 397 4.65 2.91 33.51
C LEU A 397 3.76 3.76 32.59
N TRP A 398 4.22 3.96 31.37
CA TRP A 398 3.49 4.67 30.33
C TRP A 398 2.88 3.67 29.36
N THR A 399 1.63 3.90 28.96
CA THR A 399 0.99 3.17 27.86
C THR A 399 0.68 4.15 26.75
N LEU A 400 1.04 3.79 25.51
CA LEU A 400 0.87 4.62 24.33
C LEU A 400 -0.04 3.96 23.31
N LYS A 401 -0.69 4.80 22.49
CA LYS A 401 -1.44 4.39 21.32
C LYS A 401 -1.33 5.49 20.28
N ASP A 402 -1.03 5.14 19.04
CA ASP A 402 -0.94 6.07 17.90
C ASP A 402 -0.06 7.31 18.19
N GLY A 403 1.07 7.10 18.88
CA GLY A 403 2.02 8.15 19.26
C GLY A 403 1.56 9.08 20.39
N LYS A 404 0.43 8.79 21.04
CA LYS A 404 -0.10 9.51 22.20
C LYS A 404 -0.04 8.67 23.47
N ILE A 405 0.18 9.32 24.60
CA ILE A 405 0.14 8.68 25.91
C ILE A 405 -1.32 8.54 26.35
N VAL A 406 -1.79 7.31 26.48
CA VAL A 406 -3.18 6.99 26.87
C VAL A 406 -3.31 6.59 28.33
N ALA A 407 -2.23 6.14 28.97
CA ALA A 407 -2.23 5.89 30.40
C ALA A 407 -0.88 6.14 31.06
N PHE A 408 -0.93 6.50 32.34
CA PHE A 408 0.22 6.65 33.22
C PHE A 408 -0.07 6.01 34.58
N GLN A 409 0.90 5.26 35.10
CA GLN A 409 0.90 4.74 36.46
C GLN A 409 2.23 5.07 37.16
N GLN A 410 2.15 5.77 38.28
CA GLN A 410 3.29 6.00 39.17
C GLN A 410 3.45 4.86 40.18
N PHE A 411 4.70 4.51 40.45
CA PHE A 411 5.12 3.69 41.57
C PHE A 411 6.25 4.42 42.28
N THR A 412 6.11 4.76 43.56
CA THR A 412 7.13 5.51 44.30
C THR A 412 7.07 5.23 45.80
N ASP A 413 8.12 5.60 46.53
CA ASP A 413 8.11 5.63 47.99
C ASP A 413 7.19 6.76 48.51
N THR A 414 5.94 6.41 48.79
CA THR A 414 4.90 7.34 49.24
C THR A 414 5.10 7.80 50.68
N LYS A 415 5.87 7.05 51.48
CA LYS A 415 6.17 7.42 52.86
C LYS A 415 7.02 8.70 52.91
N GLN A 416 8.07 8.80 52.10
CA GLN A 416 8.91 9.99 52.04
C GLN A 416 8.11 11.23 51.64
N ALA A 417 7.23 11.11 50.63
CA ALA A 417 6.37 12.20 50.21
C ALA A 417 5.41 12.64 51.33
N ALA A 418 4.76 11.68 52.01
CA ALA A 418 3.85 11.96 53.12
C ALA A 418 4.56 12.62 54.33
N GLU A 419 5.81 12.24 54.61
CA GLU A 419 6.62 12.84 55.67
C GLU A 419 7.12 14.25 55.32
N ALA A 420 7.34 14.53 54.03
CA ALA A 420 7.80 15.83 53.54
C ALA A 420 6.71 16.91 53.58
N VAL A 421 5.44 16.54 53.33
CA VAL A 421 4.31 17.50 53.33
C VAL A 421 3.73 17.81 54.71
N ARG A 422 4.07 16.99 55.72
CA ARG A 422 3.75 17.23 57.15
C ARG A 422 4.82 18.08 57.81
#